data_AF-A7GZ87-F1
#
_entry.id   AF-A7GZ87-F1
#
_cell.length_a   1.000
_cell.length_b   1.000
_cell.length_c   1.000
_cell.angle_alpha   90.00
_cell.angle_beta   90.00
_cell.angle_gamma   90.00
#
_symmetry.space_group_name_H-M   'P 1'
#
loop_
_entity.id
_entity.type
_entity.pdbx_description
1 polymer ?
#
loop_
_entity_poly.entity_id
_entity_poly.type
_entity_poly.pdbx_seq_one_letter_code
_entity_poly.pdbx_strand_id
1 'polypeptide(L)'
;MKTHKYKFKVDYTEDKEGNAQDKSINFDMQTHDEIFAVIEKMGAKFELDGEVAKRAFTALKLFGETMDANSDHPFFKAVKPHFMQIRKIVKGGVE
;
A
#
# COMPACT_ATOMS: atom_id res chain seq x y z
N MET A 1 12.58 16.50 -2.02
CA MET A 1 12.82 15.80 -0.73
C MET A 1 13.37 14.41 -1.02
N LYS A 2 14.14 13.83 -0.10
CA LYS A 2 14.64 12.46 -0.25
C LYS A 2 13.47 11.46 -0.13
N THR A 3 13.51 10.39 -0.91
CA THR A 3 12.52 9.29 -0.92
C THR A 3 13.19 7.98 -0.51
N HIS A 4 12.43 7.09 0.11
CA HIS A 4 12.80 5.70 0.31
C HIS A 4 12.49 4.92 -0.97
N LYS A 5 13.34 3.95 -1.33
CA LYS A 5 13.19 3.11 -2.53
C LYS A 5 12.95 1.67 -2.12
N TYR A 6 11.93 1.05 -2.70
CA TYR A 6 11.55 -0.33 -2.43
C TYR A 6 11.33 -1.08 -3.74
N LYS A 7 11.57 -2.39 -3.71
CA LYS A 7 11.24 -3.32 -4.79
C LYS A 7 10.14 -4.24 -4.32
N PHE A 8 9.12 -4.39 -5.16
CA PHE A 8 8.00 -5.27 -4.92
C PHE A 8 8.07 -6.44 -5.89
N LYS A 9 7.80 -7.64 -5.36
CA LYS A 9 7.63 -8.87 -6.13
C LYS A 9 6.34 -9.54 -5.67
N VAL A 10 5.50 -9.93 -6.62
CA VAL A 10 4.34 -10.78 -6.39
C VAL A 10 4.54 -12.04 -7.19
N ASP A 11 4.59 -13.18 -6.51
CA ASP A 11 4.69 -14.49 -7.11
C ASP A 11 3.31 -15.15 -7.09
N TYR A 12 2.81 -15.53 -8.26
CA TYR A 12 1.61 -16.35 -8.36
C TYR A 12 2.03 -17.79 -8.06
N THR A 13 1.76 -18.26 -6.84
CA THR A 13 2.27 -19.54 -6.34
C THR A 13 1.38 -20.72 -6.72
N GLU A 14 0.07 -20.54 -6.67
CA GLU A 14 -0.92 -21.61 -6.85
C GLU A 14 -2.21 -21.02 -7.40
N ASP A 15 -2.85 -21.72 -8.34
CA ASP A 15 -4.18 -21.37 -8.81
C ASP A 15 -5.29 -21.86 -7.86
N LYS A 16 -6.56 -21.60 -8.23
CA LYS A 16 -7.70 -21.98 -7.38
C LYS A 16 -7.92 -23.50 -7.29
N GLU A 17 -7.28 -24.27 -8.17
CA GLU A 17 -7.38 -25.72 -8.25
C GLU A 17 -6.21 -26.43 -7.55
N GLY A 18 -5.24 -25.67 -7.02
CA GLY A 18 -4.07 -26.22 -6.34
C GLY A 18 -2.87 -26.44 -7.26
N ASN A 19 -2.94 -26.02 -8.53
CA ASN A 19 -1.82 -26.21 -9.44
C ASN A 19 -0.77 -25.11 -9.24
N ALA A 20 0.49 -25.54 -9.14
CA ALA A 20 1.61 -24.62 -9.03
C ALA A 20 1.70 -23.69 -10.25
N GLN A 21 2.02 -22.42 -9.99
CA GLN A 21 2.16 -21.39 -11.00
C GLN A 21 3.58 -20.80 -10.93
N ASP A 22 4.09 -20.32 -12.07
CA ASP A 22 5.45 -19.73 -12.18
C ASP A 22 5.39 -18.37 -12.88
N LYS A 23 4.52 -17.49 -12.37
CA LYS A 23 4.38 -16.11 -12.88
C LYS A 23 4.72 -15.13 -11.77
N SER A 24 5.52 -14.13 -12.12
CA SER A 24 5.90 -13.06 -11.19
C SER A 24 5.66 -11.68 -11.81
N ILE A 25 5.27 -10.73 -10.98
CA ILE A 25 5.27 -9.31 -11.31
C ILE A 25 6.31 -8.63 -10.42
N ASN A 26 7.13 -7.76 -11.01
CA ASN A 26 8.15 -6.99 -10.30
C ASN A 26 8.01 -5.51 -10.66
N PHE A 27 8.10 -4.64 -9.67
CA PHE A 27 8.13 -3.19 -9.89
C PHE A 27 8.85 -2.48 -8.74
N ASP A 28 9.35 -1.30 -9.03
CA ASP A 28 10.00 -0.42 -8.05
C ASP A 28 9.04 0.68 -7.62
N MET A 29 9.15 1.12 -6.37
CA MET A 29 8.39 2.24 -5.84
C MET A 29 9.31 3.17 -5.04
N GLN A 30 9.05 4.47 -5.14
CA GLN A 30 9.66 5.48 -4.30
C GLN A 30 8.58 6.12 -3.43
N THR A 31 8.78 6.18 -2.11
CA THR A 31 7.80 6.77 -1.17
C THR A 31 8.51 7.71 -0.21
N HIS A 32 7.80 8.76 0.23
CA HIS A 32 8.30 9.65 1.28
C HIS A 32 8.30 9.02 2.67
N ASP A 33 7.37 8.10 2.93
CA ASP A 33 7.29 7.40 4.20
C ASP A 33 8.10 6.10 4.15
N GLU A 34 8.71 5.77 5.29
CA GLU A 34 9.37 4.49 5.53
C GLU A 34 8.29 3.42 5.83
N ILE A 35 8.16 2.41 4.96
CA ILE A 35 7.03 1.47 4.97
C ILE A 35 7.00 0.62 6.25
N PHE A 36 8.15 0.20 6.77
CA PHE A 36 8.21 -0.68 7.95
C PHE A 36 7.72 0.05 9.20
N ALA A 37 8.16 1.29 9.42
CA ALA A 37 7.69 2.15 10.50
C ALA A 37 6.19 2.45 10.39
N VAL A 38 5.65 2.60 9.17
CA VAL A 38 4.21 2.76 8.97
C VAL A 38 3.45 1.50 9.40
N ILE A 39 3.93 0.31 9.02
CA ILE A 39 3.32 -0.98 9.40
C ILE A 39 3.30 -1.12 10.93
N GLU A 40 4.43 -0.89 11.59
CA GLU A 40 4.54 -1.01 13.05
C GLU A 40 3.62 -0.02 13.76
N LYS A 41 3.71 1.26 13.40
CA LYS A 41 2.95 2.34 14.04
C LYS A 41 1.44 2.14 13.85
N MET A 42 1.01 1.80 12.64
CA MET A 42 -0.41 1.65 12.34
C MET A 42 -0.96 0.31 12.82
N GLY A 43 -0.17 -0.76 12.77
CA GLY A 43 -0.53 -2.05 13.37
C GLY A 43 -0.83 -1.91 14.86
N ALA A 44 0.05 -1.22 15.60
CA ALA A 44 -0.17 -0.92 17.02
C ALA A 44 -1.39 -0.01 17.25
N LYS A 45 -1.54 1.06 16.45
CA LYS A 45 -2.66 2.01 16.58
C LYS A 45 -4.02 1.37 16.40
N PHE A 46 -4.14 0.42 15.47
CA PHE A 46 -5.41 -0.23 15.12
C PHE A 46 -5.55 -1.65 15.72
N GLU A 47 -4.65 -2.02 16.64
CA GLU A 47 -4.64 -3.33 17.29
C GLU A 47 -4.72 -4.51 16.30
N LEU A 48 -4.01 -4.39 15.17
CA LEU A 48 -4.00 -5.40 14.11
C LEU A 48 -2.89 -6.43 14.33
N ASP A 49 -3.18 -7.68 13.99
CA ASP A 49 -2.15 -8.72 13.85
C ASP A 49 -1.07 -8.29 12.84
N GLY A 50 0.17 -8.74 13.08
CA GLY A 50 1.33 -8.35 12.28
C GLY A 50 1.19 -8.69 10.78
N GLU A 51 0.61 -9.83 10.44
CA GLU A 51 0.36 -10.25 9.05
C GLU A 51 -0.70 -9.35 8.39
N VAL A 52 -1.74 -8.99 9.14
CA VAL A 52 -2.81 -8.09 8.68
C VAL A 52 -2.27 -6.69 8.47
N ALA A 53 -1.52 -6.15 9.43
CA ALA A 53 -0.90 -4.83 9.34
C ALA A 53 0.08 -4.73 8.15
N LYS A 54 0.95 -5.74 7.96
CA LYS A 54 1.87 -5.82 6.82
C LYS A 54 1.10 -5.72 5.51
N ARG A 55 0.09 -6.55 5.29
CA ARG A 55 -0.71 -6.55 4.05
C ARG A 55 -1.43 -5.22 3.84
N ALA A 56 -2.16 -4.75 4.85
CA ALA A 56 -3.00 -3.56 4.74
C ALA A 56 -2.18 -2.29 4.46
N PHE A 57 -1.16 -2.02 5.27
CA PHE A 57 -0.42 -0.76 5.16
C PHE A 57 0.61 -0.76 4.03
N THR A 58 1.15 -1.91 3.65
CA THR A 58 1.95 -2.03 2.42
C THR A 58 1.08 -1.71 1.19
N ALA A 59 -0.11 -2.30 1.08
CA ALA A 59 -1.03 -2.05 -0.03
C ALA A 59 -1.51 -0.59 -0.06
N LEU A 60 -1.85 -0.02 1.11
CA LEU A 60 -2.27 1.37 1.22
C LEU A 60 -1.17 2.34 0.77
N LYS A 61 0.09 2.09 1.19
CA LYS A 61 1.24 2.90 0.77
C LYS A 61 1.49 2.78 -0.72
N LEU A 62 1.46 1.57 -1.27
CA LEU A 62 1.63 1.33 -2.70
C LEU A 62 0.58 2.06 -3.53
N PHE A 63 -0.70 1.92 -3.17
CA PHE A 63 -1.79 2.55 -3.91
C PHE A 63 -1.73 4.08 -3.80
N GLY A 64 -1.48 4.60 -2.60
CA GLY A 64 -1.40 6.04 -2.35
C GLY A 64 -0.28 6.74 -3.13
N GLU A 65 0.90 6.11 -3.19
CA GLU A 65 2.03 6.63 -3.95
C GLU A 65 1.78 6.56 -5.46
N THR A 66 1.23 5.44 -5.94
CA THR A 66 0.83 5.28 -7.35
C THR A 66 -0.16 6.36 -7.76
N MET A 67 -1.15 6.64 -6.91
CA MET A 67 -2.16 7.67 -7.14
C MET A 67 -1.56 9.08 -7.13
N ASP A 68 -0.66 9.40 -6.19
CA ASP A 68 -0.04 10.73 -6.13
C ASP A 68 0.88 10.98 -7.34
N ALA A 69 1.68 9.98 -7.73
CA ALA A 69 2.54 10.04 -8.91
C ALA A 69 1.77 10.18 -10.24
N ASN A 70 0.51 9.72 -10.27
CA ASN A 70 -0.36 9.76 -11.45
C ASN A 70 -1.60 10.63 -11.23
N SER A 71 -1.48 11.66 -10.37
CA SER A 71 -2.63 12.43 -9.87
C SER A 71 -3.42 13.17 -10.96
N ASP A 72 -2.86 13.33 -12.15
CA ASP A 72 -3.55 13.93 -13.29
C ASP A 72 -4.47 12.99 -14.07
N HIS A 73 -4.30 11.67 -13.92
CA HIS A 73 -5.07 10.67 -14.65
C HIS A 73 -6.54 10.67 -14.18
N PRO A 74 -7.54 10.62 -15.09
CA PRO A 74 -8.96 10.72 -14.72
C PRO A 74 -9.42 9.71 -13.65
N PHE A 75 -8.94 8.46 -13.73
CA PHE A 75 -9.21 7.44 -12.71
C PHE A 75 -8.75 7.88 -11.31
N PHE A 76 -7.50 8.35 -11.18
CA PHE A 76 -6.96 8.76 -9.89
C PHE A 76 -7.59 10.06 -9.39
N LYS A 77 -7.97 10.98 -10.28
CA LYS A 77 -8.77 12.17 -9.91
C LYS A 77 -10.11 11.80 -9.28
N ALA A 78 -10.81 10.81 -9.85
CA ALA A 78 -12.09 10.34 -9.31
C ALA A 78 -11.93 9.60 -7.99
N VAL A 79 -10.86 8.83 -7.80
CA VAL A 79 -10.63 8.02 -6.59
C VAL A 79 -10.06 8.86 -5.42
N LYS A 80 -9.26 9.89 -5.71
CA LYS A 80 -8.53 10.69 -4.71
C LYS A 80 -9.39 11.21 -3.55
N PRO A 81 -10.61 11.75 -3.74
CA PRO A 81 -11.44 12.24 -2.64
C PRO A 81 -11.76 11.16 -1.58
N HIS A 82 -12.02 9.93 -2.03
CA HIS A 82 -12.29 8.79 -1.13
C HIS A 82 -11.01 8.33 -0.44
N PHE A 83 -9.89 8.31 -1.16
CA PHE A 83 -8.60 7.97 -0.57
C PHE A 83 -8.18 8.98 0.51
N MET A 84 -8.54 10.25 0.35
CA MET A 84 -8.30 11.28 1.37
C MET A 84 -9.08 11.01 2.67
N GLN A 85 -10.27 10.41 2.61
CA GLN A 85 -11.02 9.99 3.80
C GLN A 85 -10.27 8.86 4.54
N ILE A 86 -9.75 7.86 3.81
CA ILE A 86 -8.92 6.80 4.39
C ILE A 86 -7.67 7.39 5.05
N ARG A 87 -6.97 8.32 4.37
CA ARG A 87 -5.79 9.02 4.93
C ARG A 87 -6.10 9.74 6.24
N LYS A 88 -7.29 10.36 6.38
CA LYS A 88 -7.69 11.03 7.63
C LYS A 88 -7.80 10.05 8.80
N ILE A 89 -8.49 8.92 8.60
CA ILE A 89 -8.63 7.85 9.61
C ILE A 89 -7.23 7.39 10.07
N VAL A 90 -6.35 7.11 9.11
CA VAL A 90 -4.98 6.64 9.37
C VAL A 90 -4.15 7.70 10.11
N LYS A 91 -4.25 8.98 9.76
CA LYS A 91 -3.55 10.09 10.44
C LYS A 91 -4.12 10.43 11.82
N GLY A 92 -5.27 9.89 12.21
CA GLY A 92 -5.91 10.18 13.51
C GLY A 92 -6.91 11.33 13.46
N GLY A 93 -7.36 11.73 12.28
CA GLY A 93 -8.59 12.51 12.12
C GLY A 93 -9.77 11.53 12.09
N VAL A 94 -10.21 11.11 13.27
CA VAL A 94 -11.57 10.63 13.48
C VAL A 94 -12.31 11.82 14.08
N GLU A 95 -13.30 12.35 13.37
CA GLU A 95 -14.27 13.27 13.97
C GLU A 95 -15.14 12.51 14.98
#